data_AF-A0A968LL95-F1
#
_entry.id   AF-A0A968LL95-F1
#
_cell.length_a   1.000
_cell.length_b   1.000
_cell.length_c   1.000
_cell.angle_alpha   90.00
_cell.angle_beta   90.00
_cell.angle_gamma   90.00
#
_symmetry.space_group_name_H-M   'P 1'
#
loop_
_entity.id
_entity.type
_entity.pdbx_description
1 polymer ?
#
loop_
_entity_poly.entity_id
_entity_poly.type
_entity_poly.pdbx_seq_one_letter_code
_entity_poly.pdbx_strand_id
1 'polypeptide(L)'
;MFFSVIIPTYNRLPILQKCLHALSQQHLAATHTYEIVVVDDGSTDDTVAWLASQSLPCLSYIGSAHQGAATARNLGLQMAQGDTVVFIDSDLVVTEQFLQAHAQALQQGRLKFGHDRLFTYGRVIQTYDFQNPTATP
;
A
#
# COMPACT_ATOMS: atom_id res chain seq x y z
N MET A 1 -9.00 -12.84 -3.57
CA MET A 1 -9.32 -11.41 -3.34
C MET A 1 -8.41 -10.60 -4.22
N PHE A 2 -8.86 -9.43 -4.64
CA PHE A 2 -8.05 -8.49 -5.39
C PHE A 2 -7.86 -7.22 -4.54
N PHE A 3 -6.64 -6.98 -4.07
CA PHE A 3 -6.34 -5.85 -3.19
C PHE A 3 -5.96 -4.59 -3.98
N SER A 4 -6.49 -3.42 -3.59
CA SER A 4 -5.92 -2.13 -3.96
C SER A 4 -5.19 -1.54 -2.77
N VAL A 5 -3.87 -1.46 -2.85
CA VAL A 5 -3.02 -0.84 -1.82
C VAL A 5 -2.84 0.63 -2.16
N ILE A 6 -3.47 1.52 -1.38
CA ILE A 6 -3.46 2.96 -1.62
C ILE A 6 -2.39 3.61 -0.74
N ILE A 7 -1.49 4.37 -1.38
CA ILE A 7 -0.32 4.99 -0.76
C ILE A 7 -0.30 6.49 -1.08
N PRO A 8 -0.65 7.38 -0.13
CA PRO A 8 -0.40 8.80 -0.30
C PRO A 8 1.10 9.10 -0.10
N THR A 9 1.66 9.99 -0.91
CA THR A 9 3.06 10.42 -0.80
C THR A 9 3.23 11.91 -1.10
N TYR A 10 4.23 12.53 -0.49
CA TYR A 10 4.62 13.93 -0.70
C TYR A 10 6.08 14.14 -0.29
N ASN A 11 6.94 14.51 -1.24
CA ASN A 11 8.36 14.85 -1.04
C ASN A 11 9.16 13.78 -0.27
N ARG A 12 8.98 12.51 -0.66
CA ARG A 12 9.44 11.35 0.12
C ARG A 12 9.98 10.21 -0.75
N LEU A 13 10.58 10.52 -1.91
CA LEU A 13 11.05 9.50 -2.85
C LEU A 13 11.88 8.36 -2.19
N PRO A 14 12.93 8.64 -1.38
CA PRO A 14 13.76 7.55 -0.85
C PRO A 14 13.02 6.56 0.04
N ILE A 15 11.99 7.01 0.77
CA ILE A 15 11.21 6.13 1.63
C ILE A 15 10.10 5.41 0.85
N LEU A 16 9.48 6.09 -0.10
CA LEU A 16 8.50 5.50 -1.02
C LEU A 16 9.10 4.31 -1.77
N GLN A 17 10.35 4.43 -2.25
CA GLN A 17 11.07 3.34 -2.91
C GLN A 17 11.13 2.08 -2.04
N LYS A 18 11.36 2.24 -0.74
CA LYS A 18 11.43 1.11 0.21
C LYS A 18 10.05 0.51 0.48
N CYS A 19 9.04 1.35 0.62
CA CYS A 19 7.64 0.92 0.75
C CYS A 19 7.21 0.06 -0.46
N LEU A 20 7.43 0.58 -1.67
CA LEU A 20 7.10 -0.12 -2.92
C LEU A 20 7.92 -1.41 -3.10
N HIS A 21 9.20 -1.39 -2.72
CA HIS A 21 10.01 -2.60 -2.73
C HIS A 21 9.43 -3.66 -1.79
N ALA A 22 9.10 -3.32 -0.55
CA ALA A 22 8.51 -4.27 0.41
C ALA A 22 7.16 -4.85 -0.08
N LEU A 23 6.33 -4.02 -0.71
CA LEU A 23 5.09 -4.48 -1.34
C LEU A 23 5.32 -5.38 -2.55
N SER A 24 6.41 -5.21 -3.30
CA SER A 24 6.72 -6.11 -4.42
C SER A 24 7.07 -7.54 -3.96
N GLN A 25 7.42 -7.73 -2.68
CA GLN A 25 7.83 -9.02 -2.11
C GLN A 25 6.68 -9.77 -1.42
N GLN A 26 5.42 -9.44 -1.71
CA GLN A 26 4.28 -10.10 -1.05
C GLN A 26 4.12 -11.56 -1.49
N HIS A 27 4.05 -12.45 -0.51
CA HIS A 27 3.74 -13.86 -0.66
C HIS A 27 2.25 -14.10 -0.51
N LEU A 28 1.54 -14.17 -1.65
CA LEU A 28 0.11 -14.39 -1.72
C LEU A 28 -0.22 -15.78 -2.28
N ALA A 29 -1.29 -16.40 -1.77
CA ALA A 29 -1.86 -17.59 -2.39
C ALA A 29 -2.32 -17.27 -3.82
N ALA A 30 -2.20 -18.22 -4.75
CA ALA A 30 -2.44 -18.03 -6.19
C ALA A 30 -3.85 -17.50 -6.56
N THR A 31 -4.81 -17.57 -5.63
CA THR A 31 -6.17 -17.02 -5.77
C THR A 31 -6.31 -15.55 -5.35
N HIS A 32 -5.19 -14.91 -4.99
CA HIS A 32 -5.13 -13.51 -4.58
C HIS A 32 -4.16 -12.73 -5.46
N THR A 33 -4.55 -11.50 -5.79
CA THR A 33 -3.74 -10.55 -6.56
C THR A 33 -3.84 -9.17 -5.92
N TYR A 34 -3.00 -8.24 -6.33
CA TYR A 34 -3.06 -6.86 -5.85
C TYR A 34 -2.54 -5.87 -6.89
N GLU A 35 -3.01 -4.64 -6.75
CA GLU A 35 -2.45 -3.45 -7.37
C GLU A 35 -1.99 -2.47 -6.27
N ILE A 36 -1.11 -1.55 -6.67
CA ILE A 36 -0.60 -0.46 -5.86
C ILE A 36 -1.03 0.84 -6.55
N VAL A 37 -1.68 1.71 -5.79
CA VAL A 37 -2.14 3.03 -6.25
C VAL A 37 -1.39 4.08 -5.44
N VAL A 38 -0.37 4.69 -6.05
CA VAL A 38 0.37 5.80 -5.42
C VAL A 38 -0.31 7.11 -5.77
N VAL A 39 -0.63 7.89 -4.74
CA VAL A 39 -1.21 9.23 -4.92
C VAL A 39 -0.19 10.26 -4.47
N ASP A 40 0.40 10.94 -5.45
CA ASP A 40 1.33 12.03 -5.21
C ASP A 40 0.57 13.31 -4.90
N ASP A 41 0.75 13.84 -3.70
CA ASP A 41 0.08 15.03 -3.19
C ASP A 41 0.88 16.30 -3.51
N GLY A 42 1.36 16.39 -4.76
CA GLY A 42 2.04 17.57 -5.30
C GLY A 42 3.52 17.65 -4.96
N SER A 43 4.25 16.53 -5.03
CA SER A 43 5.68 16.52 -4.75
C SER A 43 6.45 17.44 -5.70
N THR A 44 7.47 18.08 -5.12
CA THR A 44 8.43 18.95 -5.79
C THR A 44 9.82 18.32 -5.90
N ASP A 45 10.03 17.17 -5.26
CA ASP A 45 11.23 16.34 -5.45
C ASP A 45 11.09 15.44 -6.69
N ASP A 46 12.02 14.50 -6.86
CA ASP A 46 12.05 13.60 -8.02
C ASP A 46 10.96 12.49 -7.97
N THR A 47 10.05 12.50 -6.99
CA THR A 47 9.03 11.43 -6.79
C THR A 47 8.23 11.16 -8.06
N VAL A 48 7.66 12.20 -8.68
CA VAL A 48 6.81 12.05 -9.88
C VAL A 48 7.61 11.55 -11.08
N ALA A 49 8.80 12.11 -11.31
CA ALA A 49 9.67 11.69 -12.41
C ALA A 49 10.11 10.23 -12.24
N TRP A 50 10.42 9.83 -11.00
CA TRP A 50 10.78 8.45 -10.69
C TRP A 50 9.59 7.50 -10.89
N LEU A 51 8.39 7.83 -10.40
CA LEU A 51 7.18 7.02 -10.60
C LEU A 51 6.86 6.83 -12.10
N ALA A 52 6.99 7.89 -12.90
CA ALA A 52 6.80 7.83 -14.36
C ALA A 52 7.78 6.89 -15.07
N SER A 53 8.96 6.68 -14.48
CA SER A 53 9.99 5.78 -15.03
C SER A 53 9.80 4.31 -14.62
N GLN A 54 8.89 4.01 -13.69
CA GLN A 54 8.69 2.65 -13.22
C GLN A 54 7.80 1.83 -14.17
N SER A 55 8.30 0.66 -14.55
CA SER A 55 7.56 -0.32 -15.37
C SER A 55 7.01 -1.46 -14.50
N LEU A 56 6.35 -1.14 -13.39
CA LEU A 56 5.76 -2.16 -12.50
C LEU A 56 4.32 -2.45 -12.95
N PRO A 57 3.99 -3.69 -13.36
CA PRO A 57 2.66 -4.01 -13.91
C PRO A 57 1.50 -3.77 -12.93
N CYS A 58 1.79 -3.83 -11.63
CA CYS A 58 0.81 -3.61 -10.57
C CYS A 58 0.83 -2.19 -10.00
N LEU A 59 1.65 -1.26 -10.53
CA LEU A 59 1.75 0.12 -10.03
C LEU A 59 0.99 1.08 -10.94
N SER A 60 0.08 1.83 -10.36
CA SER A 60 -0.48 3.05 -10.93
C SER A 60 -0.11 4.24 -10.05
N TYR A 61 0.00 5.43 -10.65
CA TYR A 61 0.16 6.66 -9.88
C TYR A 61 -0.67 7.80 -10.44
N ILE A 62 -1.05 8.73 -9.56
CA ILE A 62 -1.78 9.95 -9.91
C ILE A 62 -1.22 11.13 -9.13
N GLY A 63 -0.99 12.24 -9.84
CA GLY A 63 -0.62 13.51 -9.22
C GLY A 63 -1.86 14.34 -8.88
N SER A 64 -1.82 14.98 -7.72
CA SER A 64 -2.82 15.95 -7.27
C SER A 64 -2.13 17.25 -6.85
N ALA A 65 -2.86 18.37 -6.86
CA ALA A 65 -2.43 19.54 -6.11
C ALA A 65 -2.35 19.19 -4.62
N HIS A 66 -1.42 19.82 -3.89
CA HIS A 66 -1.20 19.57 -2.47
C HIS A 66 -2.45 19.90 -1.63
N GLN A 67 -3.20 18.86 -1.25
CA GLN A 67 -4.48 18.92 -0.55
C GLN A 67 -4.53 18.00 0.68
N GLY A 68 -3.41 17.39 1.03
CA GLY A 68 -3.23 16.56 2.21
C GLY A 68 -3.58 15.09 2.01
N ALA A 69 -3.06 14.27 2.93
CA ALA A 69 -3.15 12.81 2.85
C ALA A 69 -4.58 12.25 2.83
N ALA A 70 -5.55 12.93 3.45
CA ALA A 70 -6.96 12.49 3.42
C ALA A 70 -7.52 12.58 1.99
N THR A 71 -7.28 13.70 1.31
CA THR A 71 -7.70 13.91 -0.07
C THR A 71 -6.99 12.94 -1.00
N ALA A 72 -5.69 12.73 -0.80
CA ALA A 72 -4.92 11.75 -1.54
C ALA A 72 -5.49 10.31 -1.40
N ARG A 73 -5.83 9.87 -0.18
CA ARG A 73 -6.46 8.55 0.03
C ARG A 73 -7.81 8.43 -0.66
N ASN A 74 -8.64 9.48 -0.61
CA ASN A 74 -9.94 9.49 -1.29
C ASN A 74 -9.80 9.41 -2.82
N LEU A 75 -8.81 10.11 -3.40
CA LEU A 75 -8.52 10.02 -4.82
C LEU A 75 -8.02 8.62 -5.20
N GLY A 76 -7.15 8.03 -4.40
CA GLY A 76 -6.69 6.66 -4.59
C GLY A 76 -7.85 5.65 -4.52
N LEU A 77 -8.82 5.88 -3.64
CA LEU A 77 -10.01 5.03 -3.52
C LEU A 77 -10.89 5.08 -4.78
N GLN A 78 -10.97 6.24 -5.45
CA GLN A 78 -11.71 6.37 -6.71
C GLN A 78 -11.06 5.60 -7.87
N MET A 79 -9.75 5.37 -7.79
CA MET A 79 -8.96 4.65 -8.80
C MET A 79 -8.82 3.15 -8.50
N ALA A 80 -9.11 2.74 -7.28
CA ALA A 80 -9.01 1.35 -6.84
C ALA A 80 -9.96 0.44 -7.64
N GLN A 81 -9.43 -0.66 -8.16
CA GLN A 81 -10.14 -1.70 -8.91
C GLN A 81 -10.37 -2.97 -8.08
N GLY A 82 -9.70 -3.08 -6.93
CA GLY A 82 -9.77 -4.21 -6.01
C GLY A 82 -11.11 -4.34 -5.31
N ASP A 83 -11.45 -5.59 -4.96
CA ASP A 83 -12.60 -5.89 -4.09
C ASP A 83 -12.31 -5.59 -2.61
N THR A 84 -11.04 -5.36 -2.28
CA THR A 84 -10.55 -5.10 -0.93
C THR A 84 -9.56 -3.95 -0.96
N VAL A 85 -9.78 -2.93 -0.12
CA VAL A 85 -8.90 -1.76 -0.05
C VAL A 85 -8.00 -1.84 1.17
N VAL A 86 -6.70 -1.54 0.98
CA VAL A 86 -5.72 -1.43 2.06
C VAL A 86 -5.09 -0.05 2.00
N PHE A 87 -5.24 0.73 3.07
CA PHE A 87 -4.54 2.00 3.22
C PHE A 87 -3.23 1.79 3.96
N ILE A 88 -2.12 2.25 3.38
CA ILE A 88 -0.83 2.34 4.07
C ILE A 88 -0.20 3.71 3.79
N ASP A 89 0.68 4.17 4.67
CA ASP A 89 1.45 5.39 4.45
C ASP A 89 2.77 5.06 3.71
N SER A 90 3.31 6.04 2.97
CA SER A 90 4.54 5.87 2.17
C SER A 90 5.81 5.59 2.99
N ASP A 91 5.75 5.69 4.32
CA ASP A 91 6.84 5.39 5.25
C ASP A 91 6.73 4.00 5.90
N LEU A 92 5.77 3.18 5.49
CA LEU A 92 5.63 1.82 5.99
C LEU A 92 6.43 0.82 5.15
N VAL A 93 7.22 -0.01 5.84
CA VAL A 93 7.80 -1.24 5.30
C VAL A 93 6.99 -2.41 5.87
N VAL A 94 6.35 -3.16 4.99
CA VAL A 94 5.51 -4.32 5.37
C VAL A 94 6.29 -5.63 5.26
N THR A 95 5.87 -6.64 6.01
CA THR A 95 6.42 -8.00 5.86
C THR A 95 5.88 -8.66 4.59
N GLU A 96 6.58 -9.66 4.08
CA GLU A 96 6.16 -10.42 2.89
C GLU A 96 4.80 -11.10 3.05
N GLN A 97 4.34 -11.37 4.28
CA GLN A 97 3.05 -12.02 4.56
C GLN A 97 1.92 -11.01 4.84
N PHE A 98 2.17 -9.71 4.72
CA PHE A 98 1.23 -8.65 5.12
C PHE A 98 -0.14 -8.76 4.45
N LEU A 99 -0.20 -8.81 3.12
CA LEU A 99 -1.47 -8.94 2.39
C LEU A 99 -2.13 -10.30 2.62
N GLN A 100 -1.32 -11.37 2.76
CA GLN A 100 -1.84 -12.71 3.03
C GLN A 100 -2.48 -12.82 4.42
N ALA A 101 -1.93 -12.12 5.42
CA ALA A 101 -2.50 -12.04 6.76
C ALA A 101 -3.84 -11.29 6.75
N HIS A 102 -3.94 -10.19 5.99
CA HIS A 102 -5.21 -9.49 5.77
C HIS A 102 -6.25 -10.40 5.10
N ALA A 103 -5.86 -11.15 4.06
CA ALA A 103 -6.74 -12.10 3.38
C ALA A 103 -7.31 -13.15 4.35
N GLN A 104 -6.45 -13.75 5.18
CA GLN A 104 -6.83 -14.76 6.18
C GLN A 104 -7.79 -14.18 7.22
N ALA A 105 -7.47 -13.00 7.77
CA ALA A 105 -8.30 -12.35 8.77
C ALA A 105 -9.70 -12.00 8.24
N LEU A 106 -9.78 -11.47 7.01
CA LEU A 106 -11.05 -11.16 6.35
C LEU A 106 -11.87 -12.42 6.08
N GLN A 107 -11.24 -13.49 5.60
CA GLN A 107 -11.91 -14.78 5.36
C GLN A 107 -12.45 -15.39 6.65
N GLN A 108 -11.65 -15.39 7.72
CA GLN A 108 -12.07 -15.87 9.04
C GLN A 108 -13.22 -15.03 9.60
N GLY A 109 -13.14 -13.71 9.47
CA GLY A 109 -14.21 -12.80 9.87
C GLY A 109 -15.50 -13.09 9.10
N ARG A 110 -15.43 -13.33 7.79
CA ARG A 110 -16.60 -13.65 6.97
C ARG A 110 -17.29 -14.92 7.44
N LEU A 111 -16.52 -15.97 7.74
CA LEU A 111 -17.04 -17.22 8.29
C LEU A 111 -17.66 -17.04 9.68
N LYS A 112 -17.06 -16.20 10.52
CA LYS A 112 -17.52 -15.96 11.89
C LYS A 112 -18.79 -15.12 11.97
N PHE A 113 -18.89 -14.07 11.16
CA PHE A 113 -19.95 -13.06 11.27
C PHE A 113 -21.03 -13.20 10.18
N GLY A 114 -20.80 -14.02 9.16
CA GLY A 114 -21.77 -14.26 8.09
C GLY A 114 -21.93 -13.10 7.09
N HIS A 115 -21.03 -12.10 7.12
CA HIS A 115 -21.00 -10.99 6.19
C HIS A 115 -19.56 -10.53 5.89
N ASP A 116 -19.38 -9.73 4.84
CA ASP A 116 -18.08 -9.26 4.33
C ASP A 116 -17.75 -7.80 4.69
N ARG A 117 -18.66 -7.10 5.37
CA ARG A 117 -18.42 -5.75 5.93
C ARG A 117 -17.47 -5.80 7.13
N LEU A 118 -16.18 -5.96 6.84
CA LEU A 118 -15.15 -6.21 7.84
C LEU A 118 -13.96 -5.27 7.62
N PHE A 119 -13.35 -4.84 8.71
CA PHE A 119 -12.05 -4.17 8.71
C PHE A 119 -11.05 -5.04 9.47
N THR A 120 -9.79 -4.99 9.04
CA THR A 120 -8.67 -5.66 9.70
C THR A 120 -7.53 -4.68 9.85
N TYR A 121 -6.72 -4.87 10.89
CA TYR A 121 -5.50 -4.09 11.12
C TYR A 121 -4.30 -5.00 10.91
N GLY A 122 -3.38 -4.57 10.08
CA GLY A 122 -2.11 -5.25 9.85
C GLY A 122 -1.10 -4.85 10.92
N ARG A 123 -0.22 -5.78 11.30
CA ARG A 123 0.93 -5.44 12.13
C ARG A 123 1.95 -4.69 11.26
N VAL A 124 2.42 -3.55 11.74
CA VAL A 124 3.47 -2.77 11.10
C VAL A 124 4.78 -2.91 11.86
N ILE A 125 5.88 -2.72 11.16
CA ILE A 125 7.22 -2.64 11.74
C ILE A 125 7.46 -1.17 12.09
N GLN A 126 7.73 -0.89 13.36
CA GLN A 126 8.19 0.42 13.80
C GLN A 126 9.71 0.38 13.90
N THR A 127 10.40 1.17 13.08
CA THR A 127 11.86 1.19 13.04
C THR A 127 12.38 2.55 12.62
N TYR A 128 13.60 2.85 13.03
CA TYR A 128 14.37 4.01 12.58
C TYR A 128 15.50 3.60 11.60
N ASP A 129 15.78 2.30 11.47
CA ASP A 129 16.73 1.76 10.50
C ASP A 129 15.99 1.28 9.26
N PHE A 130 15.86 2.18 8.29
CA PHE A 130 15.21 1.83 7.03
C PHE A 130 16.07 0.92 6.12
N GLN A 131 17.35 0.69 6.42
CA GLN A 131 18.16 -0.27 5.67
C GLN A 131 17.85 -1.70 6.13
N ASN A 132 17.64 -1.89 7.43
CA ASN A 132 17.26 -3.17 8.02
C ASN A 132 16.03 -3.01 8.92
N PRO A 133 14.84 -2.76 8.33
CA PRO A 133 13.64 -2.41 9.10
C PRO A 133 13.22 -3.50 10.10
N THR A 134 13.53 -4.76 9.80
CA THR A 134 13.24 -5.92 10.67
C THR A 134 14.31 -6.20 11.74
N ALA A 135 15.45 -5.51 11.71
CA ALA A 135 16.58 -5.80 12.60
C ALA A 135 16.45 -5.15 13.99
N THR A 136 15.59 -4.15 14.14
CA THR A 136 15.30 -3.51 15.42
C THR A 136 13.93 -3.96 15.94
N PRO A 137 13.82 -4.37 17.22
CA PRO A 137 12.56 -4.82 17.82
C PRO A 137 11.54 -3.70 18.06
#